data_AF-A0A819Z5E7-F1
#
_entry.id   AF-A0A819Z5E7-F1
#
_cell.length_a   1.000
_cell.length_b   1.000
_cell.length_c   1.000
_cell.angle_alpha   90.00
_cell.angle_beta   90.00
_cell.angle_gamma   90.00
#
_symmetry.space_group_name_H-M   'P 1'
#
loop_
_entity.id
_entity.type
_entity.pdbx_description
1 polymer ?
#
loop_
_entity_poly.entity_id
_entity_poly.type
_entity_poly.pdbx_seq_one_letter_code
_entity_poly.pdbx_strand_id
1 'polypeptide(L)'
;SIHDRNRQLNGANEQRQEFDRIMSKLSEWIKTIEQQIKDPLTNDLQQTTNSLKEKNKSIQALLESTKDRTNEFDDLTRIYMIVSSTLNDTDRITLDEKYTLLQEKYNRLLDNLTQRLTLLDEANRERDEFDKQNEYVQNLYQQLQNDFTKLKQQSSFIDDNRHYDLLSIEKHLEQFKQFLKRLDETNNNLKELTRLQRLLTSKGHRIDFRTGGELNANLKNLQEQIHNEIERMEKALQTENDFYHLEKELESYLQISSEHLKSAQY
;
A
#
# COMPACT_ATOMS: atom_id res chain seq x y z
N SER A 1 -54.99 38.93 -33.03
CA SER A 1 -55.93 39.58 -32.07
C SER A 1 -55.18 39.99 -30.81
N ILE A 2 -55.64 40.99 -30.04
CA ILE A 2 -55.07 41.34 -28.71
C ILE A 2 -55.09 40.11 -27.78
N HIS A 3 -56.08 39.22 -27.95
CA HIS A 3 -56.15 37.94 -27.24
C HIS A 3 -55.01 36.97 -27.57
N ASP A 4 -54.48 36.95 -28.79
CA ASP A 4 -53.35 36.08 -29.15
C ASP A 4 -52.04 36.59 -28.54
N ARG A 5 -51.88 37.92 -28.51
CA ARG A 5 -50.73 38.58 -27.88
C ARG A 5 -50.69 38.35 -26.36
N ASN A 6 -51.85 38.45 -25.69
CA ASN A 6 -51.93 38.18 -24.25
C ASN A 6 -51.73 36.69 -23.90
N ARG A 7 -52.19 35.75 -24.74
CA ARG A 7 -51.90 34.32 -24.57
C ARG A 7 -50.41 34.00 -24.74
N GLN A 8 -49.75 34.60 -25.73
CA GLN A 8 -48.31 34.44 -25.94
C GLN A 8 -47.48 35.01 -24.80
N LEU A 9 -47.86 36.18 -24.26
CA LEU A 9 -47.19 36.79 -23.10
C LEU A 9 -47.35 35.97 -21.81
N ASN A 10 -48.53 35.39 -21.58
CA ASN A 10 -48.75 34.52 -20.42
C ASN A 10 -47.92 33.23 -20.49
N GLY A 11 -47.86 32.59 -21.67
CA GLY A 11 -47.02 31.40 -21.87
C GLY A 11 -45.52 31.67 -21.73
N ALA A 12 -45.03 32.82 -22.19
CA ALA A 12 -43.63 33.22 -22.02
C ALA A 12 -43.27 33.49 -20.54
N ASN A 13 -44.20 34.09 -19.78
CA ASN A 13 -44.03 34.29 -18.34
C ASN A 13 -44.00 32.97 -17.56
N GLU A 14 -44.86 32.01 -17.91
CA GLU A 14 -44.84 30.67 -17.31
C GLU A 14 -43.51 29.95 -17.57
N GLN A 15 -43.01 30.01 -18.81
CA GLN A 15 -41.70 29.44 -19.16
C GLN A 15 -40.54 30.13 -18.44
N ARG A 16 -40.62 31.45 -18.22
CA ARG A 16 -39.61 32.19 -17.46
C ARG A 16 -39.60 31.80 -15.97
N GLN A 17 -40.77 31.66 -15.36
CA GLN A 17 -40.88 31.20 -13.98
C GLN A 17 -40.34 29.78 -13.81
N GLU A 18 -40.63 28.89 -14.77
CA GLU A 18 -40.10 27.53 -14.74
C GLU A 18 -38.57 27.50 -14.93
N PHE A 19 -38.04 28.33 -15.83
CA PHE A 19 -36.59 28.52 -15.98
C PHE A 19 -35.93 28.93 -14.66
N ASP A 20 -36.43 30.00 -14.03
CA ASP A 20 -35.86 30.52 -12.77
C ASP A 20 -35.97 29.50 -11.62
N ARG A 21 -37.03 28.68 -11.60
CA ARG A 21 -37.22 27.58 -10.66
C ARG A 21 -36.17 26.48 -10.84
N ILE A 22 -35.96 26.02 -12.07
CA ILE A 22 -34.96 24.98 -12.39
C ILE A 22 -33.55 25.50 -12.11
N MET A 23 -33.23 26.73 -12.53
CA MET A 23 -31.95 27.39 -12.26
C MET A 23 -31.63 27.42 -10.76
N SER A 24 -32.60 27.82 -9.93
CA SER A 24 -32.43 27.91 -8.48
C SER A 24 -32.20 26.53 -7.85
N LYS A 25 -32.97 25.54 -8.28
CA LYS A 25 -32.83 24.14 -7.82
C LYS A 25 -31.45 23.57 -8.15
N LEU A 26 -30.98 23.75 -9.39
CA LEU A 26 -29.68 23.27 -9.83
C LEU A 26 -28.52 24.02 -9.16
N SER A 27 -28.65 25.34 -8.98
CA SER A 27 -27.63 26.16 -8.30
C SER A 27 -27.41 25.72 -6.86
N GLU A 28 -28.48 25.51 -6.09
CA GLU A 28 -28.38 25.08 -4.69
C GLU A 28 -27.88 23.63 -4.58
N TRP A 29 -28.28 22.78 -5.52
CA TRP A 29 -27.77 21.41 -5.59
C TRP A 29 -26.26 21.39 -5.88
N ILE A 30 -25.76 22.13 -6.87
CA ILE A 30 -24.32 22.24 -7.16
C ILE A 30 -23.56 22.67 -5.90
N LYS A 31 -24.03 23.73 -5.24
CA LYS A 31 -23.42 24.25 -4.01
C LYS A 31 -23.38 23.20 -2.89
N THR A 32 -24.41 22.37 -2.78
CA THR A 32 -24.47 21.26 -1.82
C THR A 32 -23.38 20.23 -2.12
N ILE A 33 -23.18 19.86 -3.38
CA ILE A 33 -22.12 18.90 -3.76
C ILE A 33 -20.73 19.50 -3.58
N GLU A 34 -20.52 20.75 -4.01
CA GLU A 34 -19.25 21.47 -3.81
C GLU A 34 -18.84 21.49 -2.34
N GLN A 35 -19.80 21.69 -1.44
CA GLN A 35 -19.54 21.70 -0.01
C GLN A 35 -19.15 20.31 0.54
N GLN A 36 -19.64 19.21 -0.05
CA GLN A 36 -19.26 17.84 0.33
C GLN A 36 -17.85 17.45 -0.11
N ILE A 37 -17.33 18.10 -1.16
CA ILE A 37 -16.00 17.82 -1.73
C ILE A 37 -14.96 18.92 -1.46
N LYS A 38 -15.33 19.91 -0.64
CA LYS A 38 -14.50 21.09 -0.34
C LYS A 38 -13.19 20.74 0.37
N ASP A 39 -13.18 19.65 1.12
CA ASP A 39 -12.02 19.29 1.93
C ASP A 39 -10.80 18.95 1.07
N PRO A 40 -9.59 19.40 1.44
CA PRO A 40 -8.35 19.04 0.75
C PRO A 40 -8.14 17.53 0.71
N LEU A 41 -7.53 17.03 -0.37
CA LEU A 41 -7.21 15.60 -0.51
C LEU A 41 -6.37 15.07 0.66
N THR A 42 -5.48 15.90 1.20
CA THR A 42 -4.62 15.55 2.34
C THR A 42 -5.42 15.06 3.55
N ASN A 43 -6.63 15.57 3.78
CA ASN A 43 -7.48 15.11 4.89
C ASN A 43 -7.97 13.67 4.64
N ASP A 44 -8.30 13.33 3.40
CA ASP A 44 -8.71 11.97 3.04
C ASP A 44 -7.53 11.00 3.19
N LEU A 45 -6.32 11.40 2.78
CA LEU A 45 -5.10 10.56 2.87
C LEU A 45 -4.69 10.22 4.31
N GLN A 46 -5.16 10.98 5.30
CA GLN A 46 -4.92 10.71 6.72
C GLN A 46 -5.86 9.67 7.32
N GLN A 47 -6.90 9.27 6.59
CA GLN A 47 -7.87 8.27 7.05
C GLN A 47 -7.32 6.85 6.96
N THR A 48 -8.05 5.89 7.52
CA THR A 48 -7.74 4.46 7.39
C THR A 48 -8.00 3.96 5.97
N THR A 49 -7.38 2.85 5.56
CA THR A 49 -7.60 2.24 4.23
C THR A 49 -9.09 2.02 3.94
N ASN A 50 -9.87 1.54 4.92
CA ASN A 50 -11.31 1.30 4.74
C ASN A 50 -12.09 2.61 4.56
N SER A 51 -11.79 3.63 5.38
CA SER A 51 -12.43 4.94 5.27
C SER A 51 -12.12 5.63 3.93
N LEU A 52 -10.88 5.51 3.44
CA LEU A 52 -10.48 6.03 2.12
C LEU A 52 -11.25 5.34 0.98
N LYS A 53 -11.45 4.01 1.08
CA LYS A 53 -12.27 3.24 0.12
C LYS A 53 -13.74 3.65 0.16
N GLU A 54 -14.30 3.89 1.35
CA GLU A 54 -15.67 4.38 1.50
C GLU A 54 -15.83 5.79 0.91
N LYS A 55 -14.88 6.69 1.18
CA LYS A 55 -14.86 8.02 0.59
C LYS A 55 -14.80 7.96 -0.93
N ASN A 56 -13.99 7.07 -1.48
CA ASN A 56 -13.90 6.86 -2.93
C ASN A 56 -15.23 6.44 -3.56
N LYS A 57 -15.91 5.45 -2.95
CA LYS A 57 -17.26 5.03 -3.38
C LYS A 57 -18.29 6.16 -3.27
N SER A 58 -18.20 6.98 -2.22
CA SER A 58 -19.08 8.15 -2.06
C SER A 58 -18.86 9.17 -3.17
N ILE A 59 -17.61 9.51 -3.52
CA ILE A 59 -17.31 10.41 -4.63
C ILE A 59 -17.75 9.83 -5.97
N GLN A 60 -17.55 8.53 -6.19
CA GLN A 60 -18.04 7.85 -7.40
C GLN A 60 -19.57 7.95 -7.53
N ALA A 61 -20.31 7.73 -6.44
CA ALA A 61 -21.76 7.88 -6.43
C ALA A 61 -22.21 9.33 -6.70
N LEU A 62 -21.48 10.32 -6.18
CA LEU A 62 -21.74 11.73 -6.48
C LEU A 62 -21.47 12.07 -7.94
N LEU A 63 -20.41 11.54 -8.54
CA LEU A 63 -20.10 11.73 -9.96
C LEU A 63 -21.20 11.13 -10.83
N GLU A 64 -21.67 9.93 -10.53
CA GLU A 64 -22.72 9.29 -11.31
C GLU A 64 -24.05 10.03 -11.16
N SER A 65 -24.43 10.41 -9.94
CA SER A 65 -25.60 11.26 -9.70
C SER A 65 -25.51 12.63 -10.39
N THR A 66 -24.30 13.16 -10.59
CA THR A 66 -24.08 14.41 -11.32
C THR A 66 -24.31 14.20 -12.81
N LYS A 67 -23.75 13.12 -13.38
CA LYS A 67 -23.95 12.75 -14.79
C LYS A 67 -25.42 12.48 -15.11
N ASP A 68 -26.16 11.81 -14.24
CA ASP A 68 -27.59 11.51 -14.43
C ASP A 68 -28.44 12.77 -14.56
N ARG A 69 -27.99 13.89 -13.97
CA ARG A 69 -28.66 15.19 -14.05
C ARG A 69 -28.35 15.97 -15.34
N THR A 70 -27.55 15.43 -16.25
CA THR A 70 -27.34 16.02 -17.58
C THR A 70 -28.68 16.23 -18.31
N ASN A 71 -29.65 15.33 -18.11
CA ASN A 71 -31.00 15.48 -18.66
C ASN A 71 -31.74 16.72 -18.11
N GLU A 72 -31.52 17.10 -16.84
CA GLU A 72 -32.10 18.35 -16.27
C GLU A 72 -31.48 19.60 -16.93
N PHE A 73 -30.22 19.52 -17.39
CA PHE A 73 -29.57 20.58 -18.17
C PHE A 73 -30.06 20.65 -19.62
N ASP A 74 -30.40 19.52 -20.23
CA ASP A 74 -31.00 19.50 -21.57
C ASP A 74 -32.40 20.15 -21.57
N ASP A 75 -33.21 19.86 -20.56
CA ASP A 75 -34.51 20.51 -20.36
C ASP A 75 -34.35 22.01 -20.08
N LEU A 76 -33.39 22.40 -19.25
CA LEU A 76 -33.05 23.80 -19.00
C LEU A 76 -32.61 24.52 -20.29
N THR A 77 -31.80 23.86 -21.13
CA THR A 77 -31.36 24.39 -22.43
C THR A 77 -32.55 24.64 -23.35
N ARG A 78 -33.50 23.70 -23.39
CA ARG A 78 -34.71 23.83 -24.21
C ARG A 78 -35.57 25.02 -23.76
N ILE A 79 -35.81 25.16 -22.45
CA ILE A 79 -36.58 26.28 -21.90
C ILE A 79 -35.84 27.60 -22.14
N TYR A 80 -34.52 27.62 -21.95
CA TYR A 80 -33.68 28.79 -22.24
C TYR A 80 -33.85 29.27 -23.68
N MET A 81 -33.83 28.38 -24.69
CA MET A 81 -34.03 28.75 -26.10
C MET A 81 -35.41 29.36 -26.36
N ILE A 82 -36.45 28.86 -25.69
CA ILE A 82 -37.81 29.40 -25.81
C ILE A 82 -37.88 30.79 -25.19
N VAL A 83 -37.40 30.93 -23.94
CA VAL A 83 -37.46 32.19 -23.20
C VAL A 83 -36.61 33.27 -23.87
N SER A 84 -35.38 32.96 -24.29
CA SER A 84 -34.46 33.94 -24.91
C SER A 84 -35.01 34.54 -26.21
N SER A 85 -35.80 33.77 -26.98
CA SER A 85 -36.46 34.24 -28.20
C SER A 85 -37.62 35.22 -27.96
N THR A 86 -38.09 35.34 -26.72
CA THR A 86 -39.24 36.17 -26.33
C THR A 86 -38.86 37.44 -25.55
N LEU A 87 -37.58 37.60 -25.20
CA LEU A 87 -37.08 38.72 -24.38
C LEU A 87 -36.55 39.87 -25.24
N ASN A 88 -36.55 41.07 -24.64
CA ASN A 88 -35.79 42.20 -25.17
C ASN A 88 -34.27 41.95 -24.97
N ASP A 89 -33.43 42.75 -25.63
CA ASP A 89 -31.98 42.55 -25.61
C ASP A 89 -31.36 42.63 -24.21
N THR A 90 -31.85 43.53 -23.34
CA THR A 90 -31.31 43.69 -21.97
C THR A 90 -31.62 42.49 -21.08
N ASP A 91 -32.86 42.00 -21.11
CA ASP A 91 -33.29 40.83 -20.33
C ASP A 91 -32.68 39.54 -20.88
N ARG A 92 -32.43 39.48 -22.19
CA ARG A 92 -31.71 38.36 -22.84
C ARG A 92 -30.27 38.29 -22.36
N ILE A 93 -29.53 39.41 -22.35
CA ILE A 93 -28.14 39.43 -21.85
C ILE A 93 -28.06 38.91 -20.41
N THR A 94 -28.95 39.38 -19.54
CA THR A 94 -28.99 38.94 -18.13
C THR A 94 -29.31 37.45 -17.99
N LEU A 95 -30.19 36.91 -18.86
CA LEU A 95 -30.52 35.49 -18.91
C LEU A 95 -29.33 34.66 -19.38
N ASP A 96 -28.66 35.11 -20.44
CA ASP A 96 -27.47 34.46 -21.02
C ASP A 96 -26.36 34.35 -19.97
N GLU A 97 -26.05 35.43 -19.28
CA GLU A 97 -25.04 35.44 -18.21
C GLU A 97 -25.35 34.43 -17.11
N LYS A 98 -26.61 34.37 -16.64
CA LYS A 98 -27.02 33.43 -15.60
C LYS A 98 -26.91 31.98 -16.07
N TYR A 99 -27.40 31.70 -17.27
CA TYR A 99 -27.37 30.36 -17.85
C TYR A 99 -25.94 29.87 -18.07
N THR A 100 -25.09 30.70 -18.70
CA THR A 100 -23.67 30.39 -18.91
C THR A 100 -22.94 30.15 -17.60
N LEU A 101 -23.17 31.00 -16.58
CA LEU A 101 -22.54 30.82 -15.27
C LEU A 101 -22.93 29.48 -14.61
N LEU A 102 -24.19 29.07 -14.72
CA LEU A 102 -24.63 27.78 -14.17
C LEU A 102 -23.98 26.60 -14.92
N GLN A 103 -23.93 26.68 -16.25
CA GLN A 103 -23.31 25.65 -17.09
C GLN A 103 -21.81 25.53 -16.78
N GLU A 104 -21.10 26.65 -16.62
CA GLU A 104 -19.69 26.65 -16.21
C GLU A 104 -19.50 26.00 -14.84
N LYS A 105 -20.35 26.33 -13.86
CA LYS A 105 -20.29 25.71 -12.52
C LYS A 105 -20.52 24.21 -12.57
N TYR A 106 -21.47 23.75 -13.37
CA TYR A 106 -21.75 22.33 -13.55
C TYR A 106 -20.56 21.59 -14.17
N ASN A 107 -19.98 22.14 -15.24
CA ASN A 107 -18.81 21.54 -15.89
C ASN A 107 -17.61 21.49 -14.95
N ARG A 108 -17.35 22.58 -14.19
CA ARG A 108 -16.31 22.60 -13.17
C ARG A 108 -16.56 21.57 -12.07
N LEU A 109 -17.82 21.36 -11.66
CA LEU A 109 -18.16 20.34 -10.67
C LEU A 109 -17.84 18.93 -11.19
N LEU A 110 -18.21 18.62 -12.44
CA LEU A 110 -17.88 17.35 -13.10
C LEU A 110 -16.37 17.12 -13.18
N ASP A 111 -15.61 18.14 -13.58
CA ASP A 111 -14.15 18.07 -13.67
C ASP A 111 -13.54 17.82 -12.29
N ASN A 112 -13.98 18.57 -11.27
CA ASN A 112 -13.50 18.43 -9.90
C ASN A 112 -13.78 17.04 -9.33
N LEU A 113 -15.00 16.51 -9.54
CA LEU A 113 -15.36 15.16 -9.09
C LEU A 113 -14.54 14.08 -9.81
N THR A 114 -14.33 14.24 -11.12
CA THR A 114 -13.53 13.31 -11.94
C THR A 114 -12.08 13.29 -11.47
N GLN A 115 -11.47 14.47 -11.30
CA GLN A 115 -10.09 14.60 -10.81
C GLN A 115 -9.96 14.03 -9.39
N ARG A 116 -10.90 14.34 -8.50
CA ARG A 116 -10.88 13.84 -7.12
C ARG A 116 -11.01 12.32 -7.08
N LEU A 117 -11.86 11.73 -7.92
CA LEU A 117 -11.99 10.28 -8.05
C LEU A 117 -10.68 9.64 -8.52
N THR A 118 -10.05 10.18 -9.56
CA THR A 118 -8.75 9.66 -10.05
C THR A 118 -7.67 9.70 -8.98
N LEU A 119 -7.58 10.80 -8.22
CA LEU A 119 -6.61 10.94 -7.13
C LEU A 119 -6.88 9.96 -5.97
N LEU A 120 -8.16 9.72 -5.64
CA LEU A 120 -8.54 8.76 -4.61
C LEU A 120 -8.32 7.31 -5.07
N ASP A 121 -8.53 7.00 -6.34
CA ASP A 121 -8.23 5.70 -6.93
C ASP A 121 -6.72 5.40 -6.88
N GLU A 122 -5.88 6.36 -7.26
CA GLU A 122 -4.42 6.25 -7.15
C GLU A 122 -4.01 6.04 -5.69
N ALA A 123 -4.51 6.87 -4.77
CA ALA A 123 -4.22 6.78 -3.34
C ALA A 123 -4.63 5.42 -2.74
N ASN A 124 -5.80 4.88 -3.12
CA ASN A 124 -6.25 3.56 -2.68
C ASN A 124 -5.36 2.45 -3.21
N ARG A 125 -4.97 2.51 -4.49
CA ARG A 125 -4.07 1.53 -5.10
C ARG A 125 -2.72 1.50 -4.41
N GLU A 126 -2.12 2.66 -4.21
CA GLU A 126 -0.82 2.80 -3.54
C GLU A 126 -0.88 2.28 -2.10
N ARG A 127 -1.99 2.52 -1.40
CA ARG A 127 -2.20 2.00 -0.06
C ARG A 127 -2.36 0.48 -0.04
N ASP A 128 -3.12 -0.08 -0.97
CA ASP A 128 -3.30 -1.53 -1.10
C ASP A 128 -1.99 -2.24 -1.46
N GLU A 129 -1.15 -1.64 -2.31
CA GLU A 129 0.18 -2.15 -2.64
C GLU A 129 1.10 -2.16 -1.40
N PHE A 130 1.09 -1.09 -0.60
CA PHE A 130 1.82 -1.04 0.66
C PHE A 130 1.32 -2.07 1.68
N ASP A 131 0.00 -2.17 1.88
CA ASP A 131 -0.59 -3.08 2.86
C ASP A 131 -0.26 -4.56 2.50
N LYS A 132 -0.31 -4.92 1.20
CA LYS A 132 0.12 -6.24 0.70
C LYS A 132 1.60 -6.51 0.94
N GLN A 133 2.47 -5.53 0.66
CA GLN A 133 3.90 -5.69 0.88
C GLN A 133 4.22 -5.83 2.38
N ASN A 134 3.51 -5.10 3.23
CA ASN A 134 3.64 -5.21 4.69
C ASN A 134 3.25 -6.61 5.18
N GLU A 135 2.11 -7.12 4.73
CA GLU A 135 1.67 -8.49 5.07
C GLU A 135 2.66 -9.54 4.57
N TYR A 136 3.16 -9.40 3.35
CA TYR A 136 4.17 -10.29 2.78
C TYR A 136 5.44 -10.35 3.65
N VAL A 137 5.97 -9.20 4.05
CA VAL A 137 7.17 -9.12 4.89
C VAL A 137 6.93 -9.69 6.29
N GLN A 138 5.76 -9.47 6.88
CA GLN A 138 5.38 -10.10 8.16
C GLN A 138 5.34 -11.63 8.06
N ASN A 139 4.76 -12.15 6.98
CA ASN A 139 4.72 -13.59 6.72
C ASN A 139 6.12 -14.19 6.54
N LEU A 140 7.01 -13.51 5.81
CA LEU A 140 8.43 -13.93 5.69
C LEU A 140 9.12 -13.99 7.05
N TYR A 141 8.93 -12.96 7.89
CA TYR A 141 9.49 -12.94 9.23
C TYR A 141 8.97 -14.10 10.10
N GLN A 142 7.66 -14.38 10.05
CA GLN A 142 7.08 -15.49 10.80
C GLN A 142 7.65 -16.85 10.34
N GLN A 143 7.84 -17.03 9.03
CA GLN A 143 8.48 -18.23 8.48
C GLN A 143 9.93 -18.36 8.96
N LEU A 144 10.70 -17.28 8.93
CA LEU A 144 12.08 -17.27 9.45
C LEU A 144 12.13 -17.64 10.93
N GLN A 145 11.23 -17.10 11.75
CA GLN A 145 11.19 -17.42 13.18
C GLN A 145 10.88 -18.90 13.44
N ASN A 146 9.95 -19.47 12.68
CA ASN A 146 9.61 -20.89 12.75
C ASN A 146 10.79 -21.78 12.31
N ASP A 147 11.45 -21.42 11.21
CA ASP A 147 12.60 -22.15 10.68
C ASP A 147 13.81 -22.07 11.61
N PHE A 148 14.07 -20.90 12.22
CA PHE A 148 15.12 -20.74 13.21
C PHE A 148 14.86 -21.60 14.45
N THR A 149 13.61 -21.66 14.92
CA THR A 149 13.24 -22.51 16.07
C THR A 149 13.51 -23.99 15.77
N LYS A 150 13.18 -24.45 14.55
CA LYS A 150 13.46 -25.83 14.13
C LYS A 150 14.96 -26.11 14.05
N LEU A 151 15.74 -25.21 13.44
CA LEU A 151 17.20 -25.36 13.35
C LEU A 151 17.84 -25.41 14.74
N LYS A 152 17.41 -24.54 15.65
CA LYS A 152 17.92 -24.52 17.03
C LYS A 152 17.56 -25.80 17.81
N GLN A 153 16.38 -26.37 17.58
CA GLN A 153 16.00 -27.65 18.18
C GLN A 153 16.86 -28.80 17.64
N GLN A 154 17.11 -28.80 16.33
CA GLN A 154 17.98 -29.80 15.70
C GLN A 154 19.42 -29.71 16.21
N SER A 155 19.95 -28.51 16.43
CA SER A 155 21.30 -28.33 16.99
C SER A 155 21.37 -28.73 18.47
N SER A 156 20.35 -28.44 19.28
CA SER A 156 20.32 -28.86 20.70
C SER A 156 20.31 -30.38 20.89
N PHE A 157 19.76 -31.14 19.94
CA PHE A 157 19.77 -32.60 19.98
C PHE A 157 21.14 -33.21 19.66
N ILE A 158 22.02 -32.42 19.02
CA ILE A 158 23.41 -32.82 18.73
C ILE A 158 24.28 -32.67 19.98
N ASP A 159 24.05 -31.66 20.82
CA ASP A 159 24.82 -31.46 22.06
C ASP A 159 24.58 -32.57 23.10
N ASP A 160 23.41 -33.19 23.12
CA ASP A 160 23.07 -34.25 24.10
C ASP A 160 23.57 -35.66 23.70
N ASN A 161 23.79 -35.93 22.41
CA ASN A 161 24.32 -37.19 21.92
C ASN A 161 25.80 -37.02 21.54
N ARG A 162 26.71 -37.45 22.41
CA ARG A 162 28.19 -37.33 22.33
C ARG A 162 28.86 -38.11 21.18
N HIS A 163 28.31 -38.07 19.98
CA HIS A 163 28.94 -38.50 18.75
C HIS A 163 28.91 -37.33 17.78
N TYR A 164 29.92 -36.46 17.89
CA TYR A 164 30.21 -35.46 16.88
C TYR A 164 30.74 -36.19 15.65
N ASP A 165 29.87 -36.44 14.67
CA ASP A 165 30.33 -36.70 13.31
C ASP A 165 30.65 -35.34 12.67
N LEU A 166 31.89 -35.15 12.22
CA LEU A 166 32.37 -33.92 11.58
C LEU A 166 31.43 -33.50 10.43
N LEU A 167 30.90 -34.49 9.69
CA LEU A 167 29.91 -34.30 8.63
C LEU A 167 28.59 -33.67 9.12
N SER A 168 28.20 -33.94 10.37
CA SER A 168 26.96 -33.42 10.98
C SER A 168 27.10 -31.94 11.33
N ILE A 169 28.26 -31.51 11.86
CA ILE A 169 28.55 -30.11 12.18
C ILE A 169 28.60 -29.28 10.91
N GLU A 170 29.32 -29.73 9.87
CA GLU A 170 29.41 -29.04 8.58
C GLU A 170 28.05 -28.84 7.93
N LYS A 171 27.20 -29.89 7.96
CA LYS A 171 25.84 -29.82 7.42
C LYS A 171 24.98 -28.79 8.16
N HIS A 172 25.05 -28.75 9.49
CA HIS A 172 24.31 -27.76 10.28
C HIS A 172 24.81 -26.34 10.03
N LEU A 173 26.12 -26.14 9.97
CA LEU A 173 26.73 -24.86 9.65
C LEU A 173 26.26 -24.33 8.29
N GLU A 174 26.22 -25.20 7.28
CA GLU A 174 25.72 -24.83 5.95
C GLU A 174 24.22 -24.47 5.99
N GLN A 175 23.40 -25.16 6.78
CA GLN A 175 21.99 -24.79 6.97
C GLN A 175 21.82 -23.40 7.58
N PHE A 176 22.64 -23.03 8.57
CA PHE A 176 22.64 -21.67 9.15
C PHE A 176 23.15 -20.62 8.16
N LYS A 177 24.16 -20.93 7.33
CA LYS A 177 24.63 -20.04 6.25
C LYS A 177 23.55 -19.81 5.19
N GLN A 178 22.79 -20.84 4.81
CA GLN A 178 21.63 -20.71 3.92
C GLN A 178 20.48 -19.93 4.57
N PHE A 179 20.29 -20.09 5.88
CA PHE A 179 19.32 -19.32 6.63
C PHE A 179 19.67 -17.82 6.63
N LEU A 180 20.94 -17.44 6.79
CA LEU A 180 21.38 -16.04 6.70
C LEU A 180 21.01 -15.39 5.35
N LYS A 181 21.14 -16.11 4.23
CA LYS A 181 20.75 -15.59 2.92
C LYS A 181 19.26 -15.23 2.87
N ARG A 182 18.39 -16.09 3.42
CA ARG A 182 16.93 -15.83 3.50
C ARG A 182 16.60 -14.67 4.45
N LEU A 183 17.38 -14.51 5.51
CA LEU A 183 17.28 -13.35 6.40
C LEU A 183 17.65 -12.04 5.68
N ASP A 184 18.72 -12.05 4.88
CA ASP A 184 19.15 -10.90 4.09
C ASP A 184 18.10 -10.49 3.04
N GLU A 185 17.48 -11.46 2.37
CA GLU A 185 16.35 -11.22 1.47
C GLU A 185 15.17 -10.54 2.19
N THR A 186 14.82 -11.02 3.38
CA THR A 186 13.75 -10.42 4.20
C THR A 186 14.11 -9.02 4.67
N ASN A 187 15.38 -8.78 5.05
CA ASN A 187 15.89 -7.45 5.37
C ASN A 187 15.81 -6.49 4.19
N ASN A 188 16.10 -6.96 2.97
CA ASN A 188 15.97 -6.14 1.77
C ASN A 188 14.50 -5.79 1.48
N ASN A 189 13.58 -6.74 1.65
CA ASN A 189 12.15 -6.47 1.52
C ASN A 189 11.65 -5.46 2.57
N LEU A 190 12.16 -5.51 3.81
CA LEU A 190 11.85 -4.52 4.84
C LEU A 190 12.40 -3.12 4.51
N LYS A 191 13.59 -3.02 3.92
CA LYS A 191 14.13 -1.73 3.45
C LYS A 191 13.24 -1.14 2.37
N GLU A 192 12.78 -1.96 1.43
CA GLU A 192 11.88 -1.52 0.38
C GLU A 192 10.52 -1.10 0.94
N LEU A 193 9.97 -1.85 1.90
CA LEU A 193 8.76 -1.46 2.63
C LEU A 193 8.93 -0.11 3.34
N THR A 194 10.08 0.11 3.98
CA THR A 194 10.41 1.40 4.63
C THR A 194 10.52 2.53 3.60
N ARG A 195 11.06 2.24 2.41
CA ARG A 195 11.14 3.22 1.30
C ARG A 195 9.75 3.61 0.81
N LEU A 196 8.88 2.63 0.55
CA LEU A 196 7.48 2.84 0.17
C LEU A 196 6.73 3.64 1.22
N GLN A 197 6.92 3.30 2.50
CA GLN A 197 6.33 4.05 3.61
C GLN A 197 6.71 5.54 3.57
N ARG A 198 8.00 5.86 3.39
CA ARG A 198 8.47 7.25 3.31
C ARG A 198 7.87 7.98 2.11
N LEU A 199 7.78 7.30 0.96
CA LEU A 199 7.16 7.84 -0.24
C LEU A 199 5.69 8.21 0.02
N LEU A 200 4.91 7.28 0.57
CA LEU A 200 3.49 7.53 0.88
C LEU A 200 3.30 8.61 1.95
N THR A 201 4.16 8.62 2.97
CA THR A 201 4.16 9.69 3.99
C THR A 201 4.44 11.06 3.34
N SER A 202 5.36 11.13 2.37
CA SER A 202 5.66 12.37 1.64
C SER A 202 4.47 12.86 0.79
N LYS A 203 3.62 11.94 0.31
CA LYS A 203 2.36 12.25 -0.37
C LYS A 203 1.23 12.66 0.58
N GLY A 204 1.43 12.54 1.89
CA GLY A 204 0.45 12.89 2.92
C GLY A 204 -0.34 11.71 3.49
N HIS A 205 -0.02 10.46 3.12
CA HIS A 205 -0.65 9.30 3.73
C HIS A 205 -0.23 9.14 5.19
N ARG A 206 -1.19 8.80 6.05
CA ARG A 206 -0.89 8.40 7.43
C ARG A 206 -0.59 6.89 7.48
N ILE A 207 0.68 6.55 7.73
CA ILE A 207 1.14 5.16 7.92
C ILE A 207 1.67 5.02 9.33
N ASP A 208 1.24 3.97 10.05
CA ASP A 208 1.75 3.67 11.38
C ASP A 208 3.19 3.10 11.30
N PHE A 209 4.10 3.66 12.09
CA PHE A 209 5.51 3.28 12.14
C PHE A 209 5.81 2.16 13.15
N ARG A 210 4.88 1.85 14.05
CA ARG A 210 5.15 0.96 15.20
C ARG A 210 5.53 -0.45 14.75
N THR A 211 4.73 -1.04 13.87
CA THR A 211 4.94 -2.40 13.35
C THR A 211 6.25 -2.54 12.56
N GLY A 212 6.61 -1.55 11.74
CA GLY A 212 7.87 -1.57 10.99
C GLY A 212 9.11 -1.45 11.87
N GLY A 213 9.04 -0.61 12.92
CA GLY A 213 10.13 -0.45 13.89
C GLY A 213 10.39 -1.72 14.71
N GLU A 214 9.32 -2.35 15.19
CA GLU A 214 9.38 -3.62 15.92
C GLU A 214 9.96 -4.73 15.04
N LEU A 215 9.50 -4.86 13.79
CA LEU A 215 10.00 -5.87 12.87
C LEU A 215 11.50 -5.71 12.58
N ASN A 216 11.96 -4.48 12.40
CA ASN A 216 13.38 -4.18 12.18
C ASN A 216 14.24 -4.57 13.41
N ALA A 217 13.77 -4.25 14.61
CA ALA A 217 14.46 -4.64 15.85
C ALA A 217 14.52 -6.16 16.00
N ASN A 218 13.41 -6.84 15.71
CA ASN A 218 13.30 -8.28 15.78
C ASN A 218 14.21 -9.00 14.77
N LEU A 219 14.29 -8.52 13.52
CA LEU A 219 15.19 -9.06 12.50
C LEU A 219 16.67 -8.89 12.88
N LYS A 220 17.04 -7.73 13.45
CA LYS A 220 18.41 -7.51 13.94
C LYS A 220 18.79 -8.46 15.08
N ASN A 221 17.88 -8.67 16.04
CA ASN A 221 18.10 -9.62 17.12
C ASN A 221 18.25 -11.05 16.57
N LEU A 222 17.39 -11.45 15.63
CA LEU A 222 17.49 -12.75 14.98
C LEU A 222 18.84 -12.91 14.24
N GLN A 223 19.29 -11.88 13.52
CA GLN A 223 20.59 -11.86 12.85
C GLN A 223 21.75 -12.10 13.82
N GLU A 224 21.74 -11.41 14.96
CA GLU A 224 22.77 -11.55 15.99
C GLU A 224 22.79 -12.96 16.59
N GLN A 225 21.61 -13.52 16.89
CA GLN A 225 21.49 -14.89 17.39
C GLN A 225 22.08 -15.91 16.41
N ILE A 226 21.84 -15.75 15.11
CA ILE A 226 22.36 -16.65 14.08
C ILE A 226 23.87 -16.54 13.94
N HIS A 227 24.43 -15.32 13.98
CA HIS A 227 25.88 -15.13 13.94
C HIS A 227 26.56 -15.81 15.14
N ASN A 228 25.98 -15.69 16.33
CA ASN A 228 26.50 -16.35 17.53
C ASN A 228 26.48 -17.89 17.40
N GLU A 229 25.43 -18.47 16.81
CA GLU A 229 25.38 -19.93 16.60
C GLU A 229 26.39 -20.38 15.52
N ILE A 230 26.55 -19.62 14.43
CA ILE A 230 27.57 -19.88 13.41
C ILE A 230 28.97 -19.87 14.03
N GLU A 231 29.30 -18.85 14.81
CA GLU A 231 30.62 -18.73 15.45
C GLU A 231 30.88 -19.91 16.42
N ARG A 232 29.85 -20.36 17.15
CA ARG A 232 29.95 -21.55 18.02
C ARG A 232 30.25 -22.82 17.22
N MET A 233 29.52 -23.06 16.12
CA MET A 233 29.72 -24.24 15.28
C MET A 233 31.09 -24.21 14.57
N GLU A 234 31.54 -23.04 14.12
CA GLU A 234 32.87 -22.90 13.49
C GLU A 234 34.00 -23.20 14.48
N LYS A 235 33.88 -22.79 15.75
CA LYS A 235 34.83 -23.16 16.81
C LYS A 235 34.81 -24.66 17.12
N ALA A 236 33.63 -25.27 17.16
CA ALA A 236 33.49 -26.71 17.38
C ALA A 236 34.14 -27.50 16.23
N LEU A 237 33.88 -27.10 14.98
CA LEU A 237 34.48 -27.71 13.79
C LEU A 237 36.01 -27.61 13.82
N GLN A 238 36.56 -26.45 14.17
CA GLN A 238 38.00 -26.25 14.29
C GLN A 238 38.60 -27.18 15.35
N THR A 239 37.96 -27.27 16.51
CA THR A 239 38.41 -28.12 17.62
C THR A 239 38.42 -29.60 17.19
N GLU A 240 37.37 -30.07 16.53
CA GLU A 240 37.29 -31.46 16.08
C GLU A 240 38.35 -31.77 15.01
N ASN A 241 38.62 -30.84 14.10
CA ASN A 241 39.68 -30.98 13.10
C ASN A 241 41.07 -31.04 13.74
N ASP A 242 41.32 -30.21 14.76
CA ASP A 242 42.57 -30.24 15.53
C ASP A 242 42.75 -31.59 16.24
N PHE A 243 41.68 -32.14 16.84
CA PHE A 243 41.70 -33.49 17.43
C PHE A 243 41.97 -34.58 16.39
N TYR A 244 41.32 -34.53 15.24
CA TYR A 244 41.54 -35.48 14.15
C TYR A 244 43.00 -35.50 13.67
N HIS A 245 43.62 -34.32 13.57
CA HIS A 245 45.04 -34.22 13.22
C HIS A 245 45.95 -34.82 14.31
N LEU A 246 45.65 -34.56 15.59
CA LEU A 246 46.39 -35.14 16.72
C LEU A 246 46.24 -36.68 16.77
N GLU A 247 45.04 -37.21 16.52
CA GLU A 247 44.82 -38.66 16.46
C GLU A 247 45.64 -39.31 15.35
N LYS A 248 45.68 -38.71 14.15
CA LYS A 248 46.51 -39.22 13.05
C LYS A 248 48.00 -39.18 13.34
N GLU A 249 48.48 -38.11 13.96
CA GLU A 249 49.88 -38.03 14.40
C GLU A 249 50.19 -39.13 15.41
N LEU A 250 49.31 -39.33 16.40
CA LEU A 250 49.45 -40.39 17.40
C LEU A 250 49.45 -41.79 16.76
N GLU A 251 48.52 -42.08 15.85
CA GLU A 251 48.50 -43.34 15.09
C GLU A 251 49.81 -43.56 14.32
N SER A 252 50.31 -42.52 13.66
CA SER A 252 51.59 -42.58 12.95
C SER A 252 52.75 -42.90 13.88
N TYR A 253 52.84 -42.23 15.04
CA TYR A 253 53.85 -42.51 16.06
C TYR A 253 53.76 -43.93 16.61
N LEU A 254 52.55 -44.41 16.90
CA LEU A 254 52.31 -45.77 17.38
C LEU A 254 52.72 -46.81 16.33
N GLN A 255 52.44 -46.55 15.05
CA GLN A 255 52.80 -47.46 13.97
C GLN A 255 54.32 -47.54 13.79
N ILE A 256 55.02 -46.40 13.73
CA ILE A 256 56.49 -46.33 13.66
C ILE A 256 57.12 -47.04 14.88
N SER A 257 56.57 -46.81 16.07
CA SER A 257 57.03 -47.46 17.29
C SER A 257 56.84 -48.98 17.22
N SER A 258 55.70 -49.46 16.72
CA SER A 258 55.45 -50.90 16.54
C SER A 258 56.38 -51.54 15.50
N GLU A 259 56.70 -50.83 14.42
CA GLU A 259 57.62 -51.28 13.38
C GLU A 259 59.05 -51.41 13.92
N HIS A 260 59.50 -50.43 14.72
CA HIS A 260 60.77 -50.51 15.44
C HIS A 260 60.81 -51.72 16.39
N LEU A 261 59.73 -51.93 17.15
CA LEU A 261 59.65 -53.03 18.12
C LEU A 261 59.68 -54.40 17.43
N LYS A 262 59.04 -54.53 16.27
CA LYS A 262 59.11 -55.73 15.42
C LYS A 262 60.51 -55.92 14.83
N SER A 263 61.16 -54.86 14.36
CA SER A 263 62.52 -54.94 13.80
C SER A 263 63.59 -55.29 14.84
N ALA A 264 63.38 -54.96 16.12
CA ALA A 264 64.31 -55.27 17.20
C ALA A 264 64.18 -56.71 17.75
N GLN A 265 63.13 -57.44 17.33
CA GLN A 265 62.86 -58.83 17.73
C GLN A 265 63.30 -59.86 16.68
N TYR A 266 63.72 -59.41 15.50
CA TYR A 266 64.36 -60.21 14.44
C TYR A 266 65.86 -59.94 14.40
#